data_AF-A0A845XDP2-F1
#
_entry.id   AF-A0A845XDP2-F1
#
_cell.length_a   1.000
_cell.length_b   1.000
_cell.length_c   1.000
_cell.angle_alpha   90.00
_cell.angle_beta   90.00
_cell.angle_gamma   90.00
#
_symmetry.space_group_name_H-M   'P 1'
#
loop_
_entity.id
_entity.type
_entity.pdbx_description
1 polymer ?
#
loop_
_entity_poly.entity_id
_entity_poly.type
_entity_poly.pdbx_seq_one_letter_code
_entity_poly.pdbx_strand_id
1 'polypeptide(L)'
;MTGGDTLVYTWDDQNRLVAVAKEGEDPFVTYEYDDDNIRVSQTVAGEGTTEFVVDKNRAYAQVLAEYLNEELVTEYVYGLDLIEESDGGENEEFFGVDGLGSTVVLTD
;
A
#
# COMPACT_ATOMS: atom_id res chain seq x y z
N MET A 1 -14.15 34.33 2.81
CA MET A 1 -12.75 33.96 3.06
C MET A 1 -12.62 32.51 2.63
N THR A 2 -11.81 32.19 1.63
CA THR A 2 -11.46 30.80 1.32
C THR A 2 -10.31 30.43 2.25
N GLY A 3 -10.64 29.92 3.43
CA GLY A 3 -9.65 29.31 4.30
C GLY A 3 -9.10 28.09 3.56
N GLY A 4 -7.79 28.03 3.36
CA GLY A 4 -7.16 26.84 2.80
C GLY A 4 -7.22 25.72 3.83
N ASP A 5 -7.54 24.51 3.39
CA ASP A 5 -7.45 23.32 4.23
C ASP A 5 -5.97 23.11 4.61
N THR A 6 -5.61 23.34 5.88
CA THR A 6 -4.29 23.01 6.41
C THR A 6 -4.25 21.51 6.72
N LEU A 7 -3.22 20.82 6.24
CA LEU A 7 -2.97 19.41 6.58
C LEU A 7 -1.91 19.29 7.68
N VAL A 8 -2.16 18.37 8.61
CA VAL A 8 -1.27 17.99 9.71
C VAL A 8 -0.75 16.58 9.44
N TYR A 9 0.58 16.43 9.50
CA TYR A 9 1.27 15.16 9.31
C TYR A 9 1.94 14.77 10.63
N THR A 10 1.58 13.61 11.17
CA THR A 10 2.13 13.10 12.42
C THR A 10 3.16 12.03 12.13
N TRP A 11 4.32 12.15 12.75
CA TRP A 11 5.44 11.22 12.60
C TRP A 11 5.75 10.57 13.94
N ASP A 12 6.17 9.31 13.93
CA ASP A 12 6.69 8.63 15.12
C ASP A 12 8.15 8.98 15.41
N ASP A 13 8.72 8.39 16.47
CA ASP A 13 10.10 8.59 16.91
C ASP A 13 11.15 8.03 15.93
N GLN A 14 10.73 7.14 15.02
CA GLN A 14 11.54 6.60 13.94
C GLN A 14 11.46 7.43 12.65
N ASN A 15 10.76 8.57 12.68
CA ASN A 15 10.48 9.44 11.52
C ASN A 15 9.68 8.73 10.43
N ARG A 16 8.69 7.93 10.81
CA ARG A 16 7.71 7.32 9.90
C ARG A 16 6.38 8.06 9.98
N LEU A 17 5.72 8.27 8.85
CA LEU A 17 4.43 8.98 8.80
C LEU A 17 3.35 8.05 9.34
N VAL A 18 2.71 8.40 10.45
CA VAL A 18 1.71 7.53 11.11
C VAL A 18 0.27 8.05 10.98
N ALA A 19 0.09 9.35 10.70
CA ALA A 19 -1.25 9.91 10.50
C ALA A 19 -1.25 11.16 9.63
N VAL A 20 -2.36 11.36 8.90
CA VAL A 20 -2.68 12.58 8.16
C VAL A 20 -4.06 13.07 8.58
N ALA A 21 -4.16 14.35 8.95
CA ALA A 21 -5.39 14.98 9.41
C ALA A 21 -5.57 16.37 8.78
N LYS A 22 -6.81 16.86 8.77
CA LYS A 22 -7.07 18.30 8.62
C LYS A 22 -6.83 19.00 9.96
N GLU A 23 -6.39 20.25 9.93
CA GLU A 23 -6.13 21.01 11.15
C GLU A 23 -7.38 21.10 12.04
N GLY A 24 -7.29 20.53 13.25
CA GLY A 24 -8.38 20.51 14.22
C GLY A 24 -9.39 19.37 14.04
N GLU A 25 -9.15 18.44 13.12
CA GLU A 25 -9.97 17.24 12.89
C GLU A 25 -9.21 15.95 13.26
N ASP A 26 -9.95 14.85 13.38
CA ASP A 26 -9.36 13.52 13.53
C ASP A 26 -8.63 13.09 12.24
N PRO A 27 -7.62 12.21 12.33
CA PRO A 27 -6.96 11.67 11.15
C PRO A 27 -7.91 10.97 10.19
N PHE A 28 -7.78 11.27 8.90
CA PHE A 28 -8.52 10.57 7.84
C PHE A 28 -7.70 9.45 7.19
N VAL A 29 -6.38 9.42 7.43
CA VAL A 29 -5.51 8.28 7.11
C VAL A 29 -4.56 8.00 8.27
N THR A 30 -4.40 6.73 8.64
CA THR A 30 -3.37 6.26 9.59
C THR A 30 -2.58 5.09 9.02
N TYR A 31 -1.35 4.92 9.47
CA TYR A 31 -0.45 3.87 9.01
C TYR A 31 0.19 3.13 10.19
N GLU A 32 0.40 1.83 10.03
CA GLU A 32 1.19 1.02 10.95
C GLU A 32 2.38 0.38 10.24
N TYR A 33 3.45 0.19 11.01
CA TYR A 33 4.73 -0.32 10.52
C TYR A 33 5.22 -1.43 11.44
N ASP A 34 5.92 -2.41 10.86
CA ASP A 34 6.64 -3.42 11.64
C ASP A 34 7.96 -2.89 12.21
N ASP A 35 8.67 -3.74 12.95
CA ASP A 35 9.97 -3.43 13.56
C ASP A 35 11.09 -3.20 12.52
N ASP A 36 10.91 -3.70 11.29
CA ASP A 36 11.85 -3.55 10.17
C ASP A 36 11.57 -2.28 9.35
N ASN A 37 10.69 -1.39 9.82
CA ASN A 37 10.32 -0.13 9.16
C ASN A 37 9.56 -0.34 7.83
N ILE A 38 8.82 -1.45 7.73
CA ILE A 38 7.96 -1.77 6.60
C ILE A 38 6.52 -1.45 6.98
N ARG A 39 5.79 -0.74 6.11
CA ARG A 39 4.37 -0.45 6.33
C ARG A 39 3.55 -1.72 6.18
N VAL A 40 2.77 -2.07 7.19
CA VAL A 40 1.97 -3.31 7.25
C VAL A 40 0.46 -3.06 7.31
N SER A 41 0.04 -1.82 7.59
CA SER A 41 -1.38 -1.45 7.59
C SER A 41 -1.61 0.00 7.17
N GLN A 42 -2.75 0.25 6.54
CA GLN A 42 -3.29 1.58 6.25
C GLN A 42 -4.79 1.60 6.57
N THR A 43 -5.22 2.56 7.38
CA THR A 43 -6.66 2.81 7.62
C THR A 43 -7.06 4.13 6.96
N VAL A 44 -8.12 4.12 6.16
CA VAL A 44 -8.73 5.30 5.57
C VAL A 44 -10.13 5.49 6.14
N ALA A 45 -10.39 6.67 6.70
CA ALA A 45 -11.67 6.98 7.35
C ALA A 45 -12.82 6.88 6.35
N GLY A 46 -13.76 5.96 6.63
CA GLY A 46 -14.92 5.70 5.77
C GLY A 46 -14.72 4.60 4.72
N GLU A 47 -13.49 4.13 4.49
CA GLU A 47 -13.20 3.02 3.56
C GLU A 47 -12.82 1.73 4.29
N GLY A 48 -12.05 1.82 5.38
CA GLY A 48 -11.66 0.67 6.21
C GLY A 48 -10.15 0.56 6.41
N THR A 49 -9.72 -0.62 6.84
CA THR A 49 -8.31 -0.94 7.05
C THR A 49 -7.83 -1.95 6.02
N THR A 50 -6.77 -1.60 5.30
CA THR A 50 -6.02 -2.50 4.42
C THR A 50 -4.79 -3.01 5.16
N GLU A 51 -4.69 -4.33 5.32
CA GLU A 51 -3.52 -5.02 5.87
C GLU A 51 -2.66 -5.60 4.73
N PHE A 52 -1.34 -5.45 4.83
CA PHE A 52 -0.39 -5.87 3.79
C PHE A 52 0.39 -7.11 4.25
N VAL A 53 0.36 -8.17 3.45
CA VAL A 53 1.32 -9.28 3.55
C VAL A 53 2.54 -8.93 2.71
N VAL A 54 3.73 -8.89 3.31
CA VAL A 54 4.93 -8.36 2.65
C VAL A 54 6.08 -9.37 2.64
N ASP A 55 6.68 -9.62 1.47
CA ASP A 55 7.96 -10.31 1.35
C ASP A 55 9.11 -9.34 1.62
N LYS A 56 9.76 -9.52 2.77
CA LYS A 56 10.93 -8.75 3.20
C LYS A 56 12.27 -9.38 2.85
N ASN A 57 12.30 -10.52 2.15
CA ASN A 57 13.54 -11.25 1.84
C ASN A 57 14.25 -10.75 0.56
N ARG A 58 13.82 -9.59 0.04
CA ARG A 58 14.34 -8.96 -1.17
C ARG A 58 15.01 -7.61 -0.83
N ALA A 59 15.75 -7.07 -1.80
CA ALA A 59 16.41 -5.76 -1.62
C ALA A 59 15.43 -4.61 -1.32
N TYR A 60 14.19 -4.75 -1.82
CA TYR A 60 13.05 -3.91 -1.47
C TYR A 60 11.90 -4.80 -1.05
N ALA A 61 11.20 -4.41 0.01
CA ALA A 61 10.01 -5.12 0.47
C ALA A 61 8.91 -5.05 -0.59
N GLN A 62 8.26 -6.19 -0.87
CA GLN A 62 7.20 -6.30 -1.88
C GLN A 62 5.91 -6.80 -1.24
N VAL A 63 4.79 -6.14 -1.49
CA VAL A 63 3.47 -6.57 -1.00
C VAL A 63 3.02 -7.77 -1.82
N LEU A 64 2.72 -8.89 -1.18
CA LEU A 64 2.21 -10.10 -1.82
C LEU A 64 0.69 -10.18 -1.82
N ALA A 65 0.05 -9.60 -0.81
CA ALA A 65 -1.40 -9.57 -0.71
C ALA A 65 -1.89 -8.38 0.11
N GLU A 66 -3.09 -7.89 -0.24
CA GLU A 66 -3.81 -6.85 0.47
C GLU A 66 -5.14 -7.40 0.98
N TYR A 67 -5.42 -7.16 2.27
CA TYR A 67 -6.67 -7.55 2.91
C TYR A 67 -7.43 -6.31 3.37
N LEU A 68 -8.59 -6.05 2.78
CA LEU A 68 -9.48 -4.98 3.21
C LEU A 68 -10.47 -5.54 4.23
N ASN A 69 -10.35 -5.12 5.49
CA ASN A 69 -11.20 -5.59 6.59
C ASN A 69 -11.27 -7.14 6.64
N GLU A 70 -10.11 -7.81 6.61
CA GLU A 70 -9.93 -9.27 6.62
C GLU A 70 -10.34 -10.00 5.32
N GLU A 71 -10.87 -9.30 4.32
CA GLU A 71 -11.20 -9.87 3.00
C GLU A 71 -10.05 -9.65 2.03
N LEU A 72 -9.60 -10.73 1.37
CA LEU A 72 -8.56 -10.64 0.36
C LEU A 72 -9.09 -9.83 -0.83
N VAL A 73 -8.42 -8.72 -1.14
CA VAL A 73 -8.80 -7.85 -2.27
C VAL A 73 -7.77 -7.87 -3.37
N THR A 74 -6.50 -8.11 -3.06
CA THR A 74 -5.48 -8.14 -4.10
C THR A 74 -4.37 -9.13 -3.77
N GLU A 75 -3.93 -9.89 -4.77
CA GLU A 75 -2.73 -10.74 -4.71
C GLU A 75 -1.74 -10.33 -5.79
N TYR A 76 -0.45 -10.48 -5.49
CA TYR A 76 0.64 -10.12 -6.39
C TYR A 76 1.64 -11.27 -6.53
N VAL A 77 1.97 -11.63 -7.76
CA VAL A 77 3.02 -12.62 -8.07
C VAL A 77 4.23 -11.93 -8.67
N TYR A 78 5.40 -12.12 -8.04
CA TYR A 78 6.67 -11.53 -8.48
C TYR A 78 7.70 -12.57 -8.93
N GLY A 79 8.31 -12.32 -10.07
CA GLY A 79 9.56 -12.94 -10.51
C GLY A 79 10.75 -12.04 -10.18
N LEU A 80 11.50 -11.63 -11.22
CA LEU A 80 12.42 -10.50 -11.11
C LEU A 80 11.68 -9.17 -10.97
N ASP A 81 10.53 -9.06 -11.63
CA ASP A 81 9.60 -7.93 -11.60
C ASP A 81 8.17 -8.43 -11.31
N LEU A 82 7.19 -7.53 -11.23
CA LEU A 82 5.77 -7.90 -11.10
C LEU A 82 5.33 -8.69 -12.32
N ILE A 83 4.76 -9.88 -12.10
CA ILE A 83 4.26 -10.78 -13.16
C ILE A 83 2.74 -10.73 -13.23
N GLU A 84 2.07 -10.69 -12.08
CA GLU A 84 0.62 -10.78 -11.98
C GLU A 84 0.11 -9.93 -10.83
N GLU A 85 -1.02 -9.27 -11.05
CA GLU A 85 -1.91 -8.73 -10.03
C GLU A 85 -3.26 -9.41 -10.20
N SER A 86 -3.91 -9.83 -9.11
CA SER A 86 -5.27 -10.33 -9.18
C SER A 86 -6.19 -9.76 -8.10
N ASP A 87 -7.41 -9.42 -8.49
CA ASP A 87 -8.46 -8.88 -7.60
C ASP A 87 -9.12 -10.04 -6.84
N GLY A 88 -8.49 -10.47 -5.75
CA GLY A 88 -8.96 -11.60 -4.94
C GLY A 88 -9.09 -12.93 -5.71
N GLY A 89 -8.34 -13.09 -6.80
CA GLY A 89 -8.39 -14.25 -7.69
C GLY A 89 -9.53 -14.26 -8.71
N GLU A 90 -10.29 -13.17 -8.86
CA GLU A 90 -11.39 -13.10 -9.85
C GLU A 90 -10.96 -12.54 -11.22
N ASN A 91 -10.11 -11.50 -11.22
CA ASN A 91 -9.56 -10.90 -12.42
C ASN A 91 -8.03 -10.93 -12.31
N GLU A 92 -7.35 -11.48 -13.31
CA GLU A 92 -5.89 -11.58 -13.35
C GLU A 92 -5.36 -10.58 -14.39
N GLU A 93 -4.39 -9.76 -14.02
CA GLU A 93 -3.68 -8.86 -14.92
C GLU A 93 -2.21 -9.28 -14.99
N PHE A 94 -1.73 -9.58 -16.20
CA PHE A 94 -0.35 -10.02 -16.42
C PHE A 94 0.53 -8.90 -16.97
N PHE A 95 1.66 -8.69 -16.29
CA PHE A 95 2.63 -7.64 -16.60
C PHE A 95 3.84 -8.23 -17.32
N GLY A 96 4.06 -7.80 -18.56
CA GLY A 96 5.26 -8.10 -19.34
C GLY A 96 6.29 -7.00 -19.15
N VAL A 97 7.39 -7.32 -18.47
CA VAL A 97 8.48 -6.37 -18.19
C VAL A 97 9.66 -6.61 -19.12
N ASP A 98 10.24 -5.54 -19.68
CA ASP A 98 11.44 -5.63 -20.51
C ASP A 98 12.71 -5.87 -19.66
N GLY A 99 13.84 -6.18 -20.31
CA GLY A 99 15.10 -6.45 -19.61
C GLY A 99 15.72 -5.25 -18.86
N LEU A 100 15.08 -4.07 -18.91
CA LEU A 100 15.47 -2.87 -18.18
C LEU A 100 14.50 -2.56 -17.02
N GLY A 101 13.49 -3.39 -16.79
CA GLY A 101 12.52 -3.24 -15.71
C GLY A 101 11.32 -2.35 -16.06
N SER A 102 11.09 -2.01 -17.34
CA SER A 102 9.89 -1.26 -17.75
C SER A 102 8.75 -2.19 -18.12
N THR A 103 7.54 -1.95 -17.59
CA THR A 103 6.33 -2.63 -18.05
C THR A 103 6.04 -2.22 -19.49
N VAL A 104 6.14 -3.17 -20.42
CA VAL A 104 5.94 -2.96 -21.86
C VAL A 104 4.65 -3.58 -22.37
N VAL A 105 4.02 -4.47 -21.59
CA VAL A 105 2.76 -5.14 -21.92
C VAL A 105 1.92 -5.30 -20.66
N LEU A 106 0.61 -5.07 -20.78
CA LEU A 106 -0.43 -5.40 -19.80
C LEU A 106 -1.48 -6.24 -20.53
N THR A 107 -1.88 -7.37 -19.96
CA THR A 107 -2.86 -8.30 -20.56
C THR A 107 -3.84 -8.80 -19.50
N ASP A 108 -5.09 -9.09 -19.89
CA ASP A 108 -6.11 -9.79 -19.08
C ASP A 108 -6.11 -11.32 -19.33
#